data_AF-A0A4D4LGZ2-F1
#
_entry.id   AF-A0A4D4LGZ2-F1
#
_cell.length_a   1.000
_cell.length_b   1.000
_cell.length_c   1.000
_cell.angle_alpha   90.00
_cell.angle_beta   90.00
_cell.angle_gamma   90.00
#
_symmetry.space_group_name_H-M   'P 1'
#
loop_
_entity.id
_entity.type
_entity.pdbx_description
1 polymer ?
#
loop_
_entity_poly.entity_id
_entity_poly.type
_entity_poly.pdbx_seq_one_letter_code
_entity_poly.pdbx_strand_id
1 'polypeptide(L)'
;MPNSTEPLTRIRIGRDVSWIEPARRVPYGHVLYAAASLGRGPAAVVSELTALGFADIELPEVPLPLTVDPDDALLPKADTYNLSWLEVGTPVPLRHLLAAAGRQGLSPADAARRLTALGWTVPASHPLPETPDPRDIVLIRTDPRGNGEWLDWGGEASSGHVRKVARTLRCNPHTVATRLIALGIRLPYTPEPADERILEDPEGALGHVLTVAQETGRRPADIVARLSELGASRPGTVPDVREPDDLVILSENLDGRAPWLERNNVVGVRLHHILRAALATRRSPADIAERLDTLGHWLHENANVPATADEEDIRLLATVDRSFLDGVHLEHVLHSASRTGRSPADVAARLTALGYRLPDEVDYPEVRGAVRG
;
A
#
# COMPACT_ATOMS: atom_id res chain seq x y z
N MET A 1 30.61 14.29 49.03
CA MET A 1 31.37 13.45 48.10
C MET A 1 30.41 12.39 47.57
N PRO A 2 30.09 12.36 46.27
CA PRO A 2 29.29 11.26 45.72
C PRO A 2 30.13 9.99 45.84
N ASN A 3 29.54 8.91 46.34
CA ASN A 3 30.22 7.62 46.51
C ASN A 3 30.72 7.12 45.15
N SER A 4 32.02 6.90 45.02
CA SER A 4 32.72 6.55 43.77
C SER A 4 32.29 5.21 43.14
N THR A 5 31.34 4.49 43.75
CA THR A 5 30.83 3.17 43.37
C THR A 5 29.36 3.16 42.92
N GLU A 6 28.65 4.30 42.96
CA GLU A 6 27.22 4.37 42.63
C GLU A 6 26.82 3.92 41.20
N PRO A 7 27.57 4.21 40.12
CA PRO A 7 27.18 3.80 38.76
C PRO A 7 27.51 2.34 38.42
N LEU A 8 28.28 1.63 39.25
CA LEU A 8 28.59 0.20 39.08
C LEU A 8 27.44 -0.72 39.52
N THR A 9 26.62 -0.23 40.45
CA THR A 9 25.60 -1.04 41.12
C THR A 9 24.18 -0.55 40.84
N ARG A 10 24.03 0.59 40.13
CA ARG A 10 22.74 1.15 39.73
C ARG A 10 22.45 0.86 38.26
N ILE A 11 21.31 0.23 38.01
CA ILE A 11 20.67 0.28 36.71
C ILE A 11 19.47 1.23 36.79
N ARG A 12 19.43 2.23 35.90
CA ARG A 12 18.32 3.20 35.83
C ARG A 12 17.16 2.61 35.03
N ILE A 13 16.11 2.11 35.70
CA ILE A 13 14.88 1.59 35.10
C ILE A 13 13.88 2.75 34.99
N GLY A 14 13.84 3.43 33.84
CA GLY A 14 12.93 4.56 33.64
C GLY A 14 13.16 5.71 34.62
N ARG A 15 12.17 6.01 35.48
CA ARG A 15 12.27 7.03 36.55
C ARG A 15 12.83 6.49 37.88
N ASP A 16 12.98 5.18 38.02
CA ASP A 16 13.49 4.53 39.23
C ASP A 16 14.94 4.04 39.07
N VAL A 17 15.64 3.99 40.20
CA VAL A 17 16.98 3.39 40.33
C VAL A 17 16.83 2.01 40.97
N SER A 18 17.16 0.94 40.24
CA SER A 18 17.22 -0.40 40.78
C SER A 18 18.65 -0.85 40.97
N TRP A 19 18.92 -1.46 42.12
CA TRP A 19 20.20 -2.04 42.47
C TRP A 19 20.34 -3.41 41.80
N ILE A 20 21.51 -3.71 41.24
CA ILE A 20 21.78 -5.08 40.79
C ILE A 20 21.91 -5.96 42.03
N GLU A 21 21.04 -6.96 42.15
CA GLU A 21 21.16 -7.97 43.19
C GLU A 21 22.40 -8.83 42.91
N PRO A 22 23.32 -9.03 43.88
CA PRO A 22 24.55 -9.81 43.69
C PRO A 22 24.36 -11.24 43.20
N ALA A 23 23.16 -11.81 43.39
CA ALA A 23 22.79 -13.15 42.95
C ALA A 23 22.33 -13.22 41.49
N ARG A 24 22.16 -12.07 40.81
CA ARG A 24 21.68 -12.02 39.42
C ARG A 24 22.84 -11.84 38.46
N ARG A 25 22.81 -12.60 37.36
CA ARG A 25 23.77 -12.47 36.25
C ARG A 25 23.86 -11.03 35.78
N VAL A 26 25.07 -10.47 35.71
CA VAL A 26 25.33 -9.12 35.21
C VAL A 26 25.47 -9.18 33.68
N PRO A 27 24.59 -8.54 32.90
CA PRO A 27 24.67 -8.56 31.45
C PRO A 27 25.89 -7.81 30.93
N TYR A 28 26.48 -8.27 29.83
CA TYR A 28 27.66 -7.63 29.25
C TYR A 28 27.40 -6.17 28.83
N GLY A 29 26.20 -5.90 28.31
CA GLY A 29 25.78 -4.53 27.97
C GLY A 29 25.80 -3.57 29.17
N HIS A 30 25.53 -4.06 30.38
CA HIS A 30 25.64 -3.24 31.60
C HIS A 30 27.10 -2.91 31.93
N VAL A 31 28.02 -3.86 31.76
CA VAL A 31 29.46 -3.65 31.96
C VAL A 31 29.96 -2.54 31.03
N LEU A 32 29.58 -2.59 29.75
CA LEU A 32 29.94 -1.56 28.77
C LEU A 32 29.36 -0.18 29.13
N TYR A 33 28.09 -0.14 29.54
CA TYR A 33 27.43 1.09 29.96
C TYR A 33 28.08 1.71 31.21
N ALA A 34 28.40 0.89 32.21
CA ALA A 34 29.10 1.33 33.40
C ALA A 34 30.51 1.83 33.08
N ALA A 35 31.24 1.12 32.21
CA ALA A 35 32.57 1.49 31.74
C ALA A 35 32.56 2.87 31.07
N ALA A 36 31.65 3.08 30.11
CA ALA A 36 31.51 4.36 29.41
C ALA A 36 31.07 5.49 30.35
N SER A 37 30.10 5.24 31.24
CA SER A 37 29.61 6.24 32.21
C SER A 37 30.67 6.68 33.22
N LEU A 38 31.61 5.78 33.55
CA LEU A 38 32.70 6.02 34.49
C LEU A 38 33.99 6.51 33.83
N GLY A 39 34.07 6.50 32.50
CA GLY A 39 35.31 6.74 31.77
C GLY A 39 36.41 5.72 32.10
N ARG A 40 36.03 4.47 32.40
CA ARG A 40 36.94 3.37 32.74
C ARG A 40 36.91 2.29 31.66
N GLY A 41 37.96 1.48 31.57
CA GLY A 41 37.96 0.30 30.71
C GLY A 41 37.03 -0.81 31.25
N PRO A 42 36.31 -1.55 30.39
CA PRO A 42 35.46 -2.68 30.79
C PRO A 42 36.14 -3.70 31.70
N ALA A 43 37.42 -4.02 31.48
CA ALA A 43 38.17 -4.94 32.33
C ALA A 43 38.29 -4.45 33.80
N ALA A 44 38.39 -3.13 34.01
CA ALA A 44 38.42 -2.55 35.35
C ALA A 44 37.04 -2.64 36.02
N VAL A 45 35.96 -2.43 35.26
CA VAL A 45 34.58 -2.59 35.73
C VAL A 45 34.31 -4.04 36.14
N VAL A 46 34.71 -5.01 35.33
CA VAL A 46 34.59 -6.45 35.66
C VAL A 46 35.35 -6.77 36.93
N SER A 47 36.60 -6.31 37.06
CA SER A 47 37.43 -6.54 38.25
C SER A 47 36.77 -5.98 39.52
N GLU A 48 36.17 -4.80 39.42
CA GLU A 48 35.50 -4.14 40.53
C GLU A 48 34.18 -4.83 40.90
N LEU A 49 33.38 -5.26 39.92
CA LEU A 49 32.18 -6.07 40.14
C LEU A 49 32.51 -7.42 40.80
N THR A 50 33.57 -8.09 40.36
CA THR A 50 34.05 -9.33 40.99
C THR A 50 34.48 -9.08 42.44
N ALA A 51 35.19 -7.98 42.72
CA ALA A 51 35.58 -7.61 44.08
C ALA A 51 34.38 -7.28 44.98
N LEU A 52 33.28 -6.80 44.40
CA LEU A 52 32.01 -6.53 45.08
C LEU A 52 31.13 -7.79 45.26
N GLY A 53 31.59 -8.96 44.79
CA GLY A 53 30.90 -10.24 44.98
C GLY A 53 29.95 -10.65 43.86
N PHE A 54 29.95 -9.95 42.71
CA PHE A 54 29.21 -10.39 41.53
C PHE A 54 29.99 -11.52 40.84
N ALA A 55 29.58 -12.76 41.09
CA ALA A 55 30.26 -13.95 40.60
C ALA A 55 29.84 -14.37 39.17
N ASP A 56 28.65 -13.98 38.72
CA ASP A 56 28.10 -14.34 37.41
C ASP A 56 28.04 -13.09 36.51
N ILE A 57 29.10 -12.85 35.74
CA ILE A 57 29.22 -11.74 34.79
C ILE A 57 29.26 -12.33 33.39
N GLU A 58 28.34 -11.89 32.53
CA GLU A 58 28.35 -12.23 31.12
C GLU A 58 29.48 -11.50 30.39
N LEU A 59 30.33 -12.24 29.68
CA LEU A 59 31.45 -11.72 28.90
C LEU A 59 31.44 -12.36 27.50
N PRO A 60 31.90 -11.63 26.47
CA PRO A 60 32.08 -12.19 25.15
C PRO A 60 33.30 -13.10 25.08
N GLU A 61 33.32 -13.96 24.05
CA GLU A 61 34.48 -14.79 23.72
C GLU A 61 35.65 -13.98 23.17
N VAL A 62 35.38 -12.77 22.67
CA VAL A 62 36.41 -11.84 22.19
C VAL A 62 37.03 -11.03 23.34
N PRO A 63 38.28 -10.57 23.20
CA PRO A 63 38.90 -9.69 24.20
C PRO A 63 38.08 -8.44 24.47
N LEU A 64 37.99 -8.05 25.74
CA LEU A 64 37.30 -6.82 26.14
C LEU A 64 37.96 -5.60 25.51
N PRO A 65 37.18 -4.64 24.97
CA PRO A 65 37.76 -3.41 24.42
C PRO A 65 38.43 -2.60 25.53
N LEU A 66 39.48 -1.84 25.17
CA LEU A 66 40.21 -1.00 26.14
C LEU A 66 39.36 0.18 26.63
N THR A 67 38.58 0.76 25.72
CA THR A 67 37.68 1.89 25.95
C THR A 67 36.40 1.67 25.19
N VAL A 68 35.30 2.26 25.66
CA VAL A 68 33.98 2.17 25.03
C VAL A 68 33.43 3.57 24.91
N ASP A 69 32.99 3.93 23.71
CA ASP A 69 32.29 5.20 23.48
C ASP A 69 30.89 5.15 24.15
N PRO A 70 30.43 6.23 24.82
CA PRO A 70 29.10 6.27 25.42
C PRO A 70 27.95 5.91 24.46
N ASP A 71 28.05 6.26 23.18
CA ASP A 71 27.02 5.94 22.19
C ASP A 71 27.05 4.44 21.84
N ASP A 72 28.24 3.86 21.71
CA ASP A 72 28.44 2.43 21.45
C ASP A 72 27.91 1.55 22.59
N ALA A 73 28.06 2.01 23.85
CA ALA A 73 27.52 1.32 25.02
C ALA A 73 25.98 1.27 25.06
N LEU A 74 25.30 2.13 24.31
CA LEU A 74 23.83 2.15 24.20
C LEU A 74 23.29 1.28 23.06
N LEU A 75 24.13 0.83 22.13
CA LEU A 75 23.74 -0.07 21.04
C LEU A 75 23.12 -1.40 21.52
N PRO A 76 23.66 -2.10 22.53
CA PRO A 76 23.09 -3.38 22.98
C PRO A 76 21.83 -3.22 23.83
N LYS A 77 21.36 -1.99 24.11
CA LYS A 77 20.19 -1.74 24.94
C LYS A 77 18.89 -1.96 24.13
N ALA A 78 18.12 -2.99 24.45
CA ALA A 78 16.95 -3.40 23.65
C ALA A 78 15.74 -2.49 23.85
N ASP A 79 15.42 -2.08 25.09
CA ASP A 79 14.32 -1.16 25.38
C ASP A 79 14.77 0.12 26.09
N THR A 80 14.06 1.22 25.81
CA THR A 80 14.29 2.51 26.49
C THR A 80 13.73 2.49 27.92
N TYR A 81 12.67 1.72 28.15
CA TYR A 81 11.92 1.69 29.41
C TYR A 81 12.30 0.51 30.33
N ASN A 82 12.63 -0.63 29.73
CA ASN A 82 13.09 -1.82 30.45
C ASN A 82 14.58 -2.03 30.15
N LEU A 83 15.38 -2.39 31.15
CA LEU A 83 16.80 -2.67 30.99
C LEU A 83 17.04 -4.08 30.44
N SER A 84 16.41 -4.39 29.31
CA SER A 84 16.70 -5.57 28.51
C SER A 84 17.98 -5.28 27.71
N TRP A 85 19.01 -6.09 27.96
CA TRP A 85 20.26 -6.05 27.23
C TRP A 85 20.30 -7.20 26.24
N LEU A 86 20.98 -6.99 25.12
CA LEU A 86 21.23 -8.05 24.16
C LEU A 86 22.19 -9.09 24.78
N GLU A 87 21.76 -10.35 24.79
CA GLU A 87 22.55 -11.47 25.30
C GLU A 87 23.72 -11.78 24.37
N VAL A 88 24.87 -12.05 24.95
CA VAL A 88 26.09 -12.38 24.21
C VAL A 88 26.00 -13.83 23.71
N GLY A 89 26.52 -14.08 22.51
CA GLY A 89 26.41 -15.38 21.84
C GLY A 89 25.09 -15.62 21.11
N THR A 90 24.07 -14.78 21.34
CA THR A 90 22.86 -14.76 20.51
C THR A 90 23.06 -13.83 19.31
N PRO A 91 22.70 -14.25 18.08
CA PRO A 91 22.73 -13.36 16.94
C PRO A 91 21.81 -12.15 17.16
N VAL A 92 22.31 -10.95 16.83
CA VAL A 92 21.57 -9.70 16.99
C VAL A 92 20.33 -9.74 16.10
N PRO A 93 19.10 -9.63 16.63
CA PRO A 93 17.89 -9.56 15.81
C PRO A 93 17.86 -8.29 14.93
N LEU A 94 17.33 -8.38 13.72
CA LEU A 94 17.26 -7.23 12.79
C LEU A 94 16.52 -6.05 13.41
N ARG A 95 15.42 -6.32 14.14
CA ARG A 95 14.67 -5.30 14.88
C ARG A 95 15.54 -4.50 15.85
N HIS A 96 16.47 -5.17 16.53
CA HIS A 96 17.32 -4.55 17.54
C HIS A 96 18.33 -3.64 16.86
N LEU A 97 18.97 -4.15 15.81
CA LEU A 97 19.90 -3.37 15.00
C LEU A 97 19.26 -2.09 14.47
N LEU A 98 18.07 -2.19 13.87
CA LEU A 98 17.37 -1.04 13.28
C LEU A 98 16.87 -0.05 14.35
N ALA A 99 16.37 -0.55 15.49
CA ALA A 99 15.96 0.31 16.59
C ALA A 99 17.16 1.04 17.23
N ALA A 100 18.29 0.37 17.40
CA ALA A 100 19.51 0.97 17.89
C ALA A 100 20.06 2.02 16.91
N ALA A 101 20.17 1.67 15.63
CA ALA A 101 20.60 2.57 14.57
C ALA A 101 19.73 3.83 14.48
N GLY A 102 18.40 3.66 14.45
CA GLY A 102 17.45 4.76 14.40
C GLY A 102 17.49 5.70 15.60
N ARG A 103 17.68 5.17 16.83
CA ARG A 103 17.82 5.99 18.05
C ARG A 103 19.10 6.83 18.06
N GLN A 104 20.18 6.30 17.48
CA GLN A 104 21.50 6.95 17.48
C GLN A 104 21.80 7.71 16.19
N GLY A 105 20.88 7.72 15.22
CA GLY A 105 21.09 8.36 13.92
C GLY A 105 22.18 7.68 13.08
N LEU A 106 22.48 6.41 13.35
CA LEU A 106 23.48 5.63 12.61
C LEU A 106 22.87 4.94 11.40
N SER A 107 23.70 4.62 10.41
CA SER A 107 23.31 3.68 9.36
C SER A 107 23.23 2.25 9.93
N PRO A 108 22.39 1.36 9.36
CA PRO A 108 22.39 -0.05 9.73
C PRO A 108 23.78 -0.71 9.63
N ALA A 109 24.57 -0.32 8.62
CA ALA A 109 25.94 -0.81 8.45
C ALA A 109 26.89 -0.34 9.56
N ASP A 110 26.83 0.93 9.96
CA ASP A 110 27.63 1.46 11.08
C ASP A 110 27.27 0.80 12.41
N ALA A 111 25.98 0.69 12.70
CA ALA A 111 25.51 0.04 13.92
C ALA A 111 25.95 -1.43 13.98
N ALA A 112 25.91 -2.14 12.83
CA ALA A 112 26.35 -3.52 12.74
C ALA A 112 27.86 -3.64 13.00
N ARG A 113 28.68 -2.80 12.36
CA ARG A 113 30.13 -2.76 12.58
C ARG A 113 30.49 -2.51 14.05
N ARG A 114 29.81 -1.55 14.69
CA ARG A 114 30.03 -1.22 16.11
C ARG A 114 29.63 -2.37 17.03
N LEU A 115 28.47 -2.99 16.82
CA LEU A 115 28.05 -4.17 17.58
C LEU A 115 29.01 -5.35 17.41
N THR A 116 29.50 -5.59 16.19
CA THR A 116 30.52 -6.62 15.93
C THR A 116 31.85 -6.32 16.60
N ALA A 117 32.31 -5.07 16.58
CA ALA A 117 33.52 -4.65 17.28
C ALA A 117 33.41 -4.83 18.82
N LEU A 118 32.21 -4.72 19.38
CA LEU A 118 31.94 -4.95 20.79
C LEU A 118 31.79 -6.43 21.17
N GLY A 119 31.68 -7.34 20.19
CA GLY A 119 31.62 -8.79 20.40
C GLY A 119 30.26 -9.44 20.12
N TRP A 120 29.30 -8.73 19.51
CA TRP A 120 28.03 -9.33 19.09
C TRP A 120 28.06 -9.82 17.63
N THR A 121 27.41 -10.94 17.39
CA THR A 121 27.26 -11.52 16.04
C THR A 121 26.08 -10.88 15.32
N VAL A 122 26.35 -10.17 14.21
CA VAL A 122 25.31 -9.65 13.32
C VAL A 122 25.21 -10.55 12.10
N PRO A 123 24.09 -11.27 11.89
CA PRO A 123 23.96 -12.27 10.82
C PRO A 123 23.60 -11.64 9.46
N ALA A 124 24.33 -10.59 9.07
CA ALA A 124 24.16 -9.97 7.76
C ALA A 124 24.85 -10.83 6.68
N SER A 125 24.08 -11.34 5.71
CA SER A 125 24.60 -12.16 4.60
C SER A 125 25.12 -11.32 3.41
N HIS A 126 24.94 -10.00 3.45
CA HIS A 126 25.37 -9.04 2.43
C HIS A 126 25.63 -7.67 3.08
N PRO A 127 26.25 -6.71 2.35
CA PRO A 127 26.41 -5.35 2.83
C PRO A 127 25.07 -4.73 3.21
N LEU A 128 25.01 -4.13 4.40
CA LEU A 128 23.86 -3.40 4.90
C LEU A 128 23.87 -1.96 4.35
N PRO A 129 22.73 -1.24 4.41
CA PRO A 129 22.69 0.13 3.95
C PRO A 129 23.63 1.05 4.76
N GLU A 130 24.44 1.83 4.05
CA GLU A 130 25.33 2.86 4.62
C GLU A 130 24.61 4.18 4.88
N THR A 131 23.37 4.32 4.43
CA THR A 131 22.56 5.52 4.67
C THR A 131 21.63 5.30 5.87
N PRO A 132 21.59 6.23 6.85
CA PRO A 132 20.64 6.15 7.95
C PRO A 132 19.22 6.42 7.44
N ASP A 133 18.28 5.57 7.84
CA ASP A 133 16.85 5.85 7.70
C ASP A 133 16.12 5.38 8.98
N PRO A 134 15.64 6.31 9.84
CA PRO A 134 14.95 5.95 11.07
C PRO A 134 13.62 5.20 10.81
N ARG A 135 13.11 5.21 9.57
CA ARG A 135 11.90 4.49 9.17
C ARG A 135 12.16 3.02 8.86
N ASP A 136 13.41 2.56 8.81
CA ASP A 136 13.76 1.16 8.55
C ASP A 136 13.05 0.19 9.52
N ILE A 137 12.87 0.60 10.78
CA ILE A 137 12.14 -0.19 11.77
C ILE A 137 10.68 -0.46 11.35
N VAL A 138 10.04 0.49 10.66
CA VAL A 138 8.65 0.33 10.18
C VAL A 138 8.58 -0.68 9.04
N LEU A 139 9.64 -0.81 8.24
CA LEU A 139 9.68 -1.71 7.08
C LEU A 139 9.53 -3.17 7.49
N ILE A 140 10.09 -3.57 8.63
CA ILE A 140 10.08 -4.95 9.10
C ILE A 140 8.89 -5.27 10.02
N ARG A 141 7.96 -4.33 10.26
CA ARG A 141 6.83 -4.53 11.17
C ARG A 141 5.63 -5.17 10.47
N THR A 142 5.24 -6.39 10.85
CA THR A 142 4.13 -7.09 10.17
C THR A 142 2.74 -6.67 10.69
N ASP A 143 2.61 -6.38 12.00
CA ASP A 143 1.35 -5.97 12.64
C ASP A 143 1.26 -4.45 12.96
N PRO A 144 0.23 -3.72 12.46
CA PRO A 144 0.02 -2.31 12.76
C PRO A 144 -0.41 -2.05 14.22
N ARG A 145 -0.93 -3.05 14.94
CA ARG A 145 -1.31 -2.90 16.37
C ARG A 145 -0.11 -2.98 17.31
N GLY A 146 1.04 -3.46 16.83
CA GLY A 146 2.30 -3.44 17.57
C GLY A 146 2.46 -4.60 18.52
N ASN A 147 1.73 -5.70 18.30
CA ASN A 147 1.78 -6.88 19.15
C ASN A 147 3.04 -7.75 18.92
N GLY A 148 4.07 -7.24 18.25
CA GLY A 148 5.43 -7.78 18.37
C GLY A 148 5.90 -8.76 17.31
N GLU A 149 5.19 -8.92 16.19
CA GLU A 149 5.72 -9.68 15.05
C GLU A 149 6.52 -8.76 14.10
N TRP A 150 7.77 -9.16 13.88
CA TRP A 150 8.74 -8.44 13.06
C TRP A 150 9.39 -9.43 12.10
N LEU A 151 9.61 -9.00 10.88
CA LEU A 151 10.51 -9.69 9.96
C LEU A 151 11.92 -9.63 10.53
N ASP A 152 12.59 -10.78 10.50
CA ASP A 152 13.98 -10.91 10.91
C ASP A 152 14.85 -11.31 9.70
N TRP A 153 16.14 -11.48 9.92
CA TRP A 153 17.12 -11.86 8.90
C TRP A 153 16.64 -13.01 8.00
N GLY A 154 16.68 -12.79 6.67
CA GLY A 154 16.24 -13.79 5.69
C GLY A 154 14.73 -14.06 5.66
N GLY A 155 13.95 -13.32 6.46
CA GLY A 155 12.49 -13.32 6.40
C GLY A 155 11.98 -12.92 5.03
N GLU A 156 10.75 -13.31 4.70
CA GLU A 156 10.13 -13.00 3.42
C GLU A 156 8.98 -12.00 3.61
N ALA A 157 8.99 -10.93 2.81
CA ALA A 157 7.90 -9.96 2.76
C ALA A 157 7.06 -10.18 1.50
N SER A 158 5.73 -10.27 1.68
CA SER A 158 4.79 -10.31 0.57
C SER A 158 4.64 -8.93 -0.09
N SER A 159 4.16 -8.91 -1.34
CA SER A 159 3.80 -7.66 -2.03
C SER A 159 2.75 -6.84 -1.26
N GLY A 160 1.82 -7.52 -0.59
CA GLY A 160 0.82 -6.89 0.29
C GLY A 160 1.47 -6.15 1.47
N HIS A 161 2.53 -6.72 2.06
CA HIS A 161 3.33 -6.06 3.10
C HIS A 161 4.02 -4.80 2.56
N VAL A 162 4.70 -4.91 1.41
CA VAL A 162 5.36 -3.77 0.75
C VAL A 162 4.39 -2.63 0.49
N ARG A 163 3.21 -2.93 -0.09
CA ARG A 163 2.16 -1.92 -0.37
C ARG A 163 1.62 -1.26 0.89
N LYS A 164 1.40 -2.05 1.95
CA LYS A 164 0.91 -1.55 3.23
C LYS A 164 1.93 -0.62 3.89
N VAL A 165 3.21 -0.99 3.89
CA VAL A 165 4.30 -0.16 4.41
C VAL A 165 4.46 1.12 3.59
N ALA A 166 4.46 1.01 2.25
CA ALA A 166 4.52 2.16 1.34
C ALA A 166 3.41 3.18 1.62
N ARG A 167 2.16 2.71 1.81
CA ARG A 167 1.03 3.56 2.20
C ARG A 167 1.21 4.19 3.58
N THR A 168 1.73 3.43 4.54
CA THR A 168 1.97 3.90 5.91
C THR A 168 3.02 5.01 5.94
N LEU A 169 4.11 4.82 5.19
CA LEU A 169 5.22 5.77 5.09
C LEU A 169 5.00 6.87 4.04
N ARG A 170 3.91 6.78 3.26
CA ARG A 170 3.59 7.65 2.11
C ARG A 170 4.76 7.78 1.14
N CYS A 171 5.33 6.64 0.76
CA CYS A 171 6.46 6.57 -0.17
C CYS A 171 6.23 5.50 -1.25
N ASN A 172 7.12 5.48 -2.25
CA ASN A 172 7.04 4.59 -3.40
C ASN A 172 7.25 3.10 -2.96
N PRO A 173 6.38 2.15 -3.38
CA PRO A 173 6.55 0.72 -3.14
C PRO A 173 7.90 0.14 -3.59
N HIS A 174 8.46 0.62 -4.70
CA HIS A 174 9.79 0.25 -5.18
C HIS A 174 10.88 0.65 -4.18
N THR A 175 10.80 1.84 -3.58
CA THR A 175 11.74 2.27 -2.54
C THR A 175 11.68 1.37 -1.32
N VAL A 176 10.46 1.01 -0.88
CA VAL A 176 10.25 0.07 0.23
C VAL A 176 10.84 -1.30 -0.10
N ALA A 177 10.54 -1.85 -1.27
CA ALA A 177 11.01 -3.16 -1.71
C ALA A 177 12.54 -3.23 -1.80
N THR A 178 13.16 -2.25 -2.45
CA THR A 178 14.62 -2.16 -2.56
C THR A 178 15.27 -2.01 -1.20
N ARG A 179 14.68 -1.22 -0.29
CA ARG A 179 15.20 -1.05 1.06
C ARG A 179 15.08 -2.33 1.89
N LEU A 180 13.98 -3.07 1.77
CA LEU A 180 13.80 -4.39 2.41
C LEU A 180 14.84 -5.41 1.94
N ILE A 181 15.10 -5.48 0.62
CA ILE A 181 16.15 -6.33 0.07
C ILE A 181 17.52 -5.95 0.64
N ALA A 182 17.83 -4.65 0.68
CA ALA A 182 19.10 -4.17 1.23
C ALA A 182 19.26 -4.46 2.73
N LEU A 183 18.16 -4.67 3.47
CA LEU A 183 18.14 -5.11 4.87
C LEU A 183 18.15 -6.64 5.05
N GLY A 184 18.17 -7.41 3.96
CA GLY A 184 18.20 -8.87 3.97
C GLY A 184 16.84 -9.54 4.10
N ILE A 185 15.78 -8.81 3.81
CA ILE A 185 14.44 -9.36 3.65
C ILE A 185 14.23 -9.78 2.19
N ARG A 186 13.78 -11.02 2.00
CA ARG A 186 13.49 -11.59 0.68
C ARG A 186 12.12 -11.15 0.20
N LEU A 187 11.97 -10.99 -1.12
CA LEU A 187 10.69 -10.79 -1.78
C LEU A 187 10.43 -11.96 -2.74
N PRO A 188 9.18 -12.42 -2.89
CA PRO A 188 8.83 -13.47 -3.84
C PRO A 188 8.79 -12.97 -5.29
N TYR A 189 9.20 -11.73 -5.55
CA TYR A 189 9.21 -11.05 -6.85
C TYR A 189 10.38 -10.07 -6.93
N THR A 190 10.78 -9.70 -8.15
CA THR A 190 11.81 -8.66 -8.37
C THR A 190 11.12 -7.29 -8.47
N PRO A 191 11.42 -6.29 -7.62
CA PRO A 191 10.76 -4.98 -7.69
C PRO A 191 11.19 -4.17 -8.91
N GLU A 192 10.23 -3.50 -9.55
CA GLU A 192 10.45 -2.65 -10.73
C GLU A 192 10.06 -1.20 -10.41
N PRO A 193 10.76 -0.18 -10.95
CA PRO A 193 10.35 1.21 -10.74
C PRO A 193 8.93 1.51 -11.25
N ALA A 194 8.48 0.80 -12.28
CA ALA A 194 7.14 0.94 -12.85
C ALA A 194 6.02 0.40 -11.93
N ASP A 195 6.35 -0.36 -10.87
CA ASP A 195 5.35 -0.91 -9.94
C ASP A 195 4.53 0.18 -9.27
N GLU A 196 5.11 1.37 -9.03
CA GLU A 196 4.39 2.52 -8.50
C GLU A 196 3.21 2.88 -9.41
N ARG A 197 3.50 3.15 -10.68
CA ARG A 197 2.50 3.53 -11.66
C ARG A 197 1.46 2.44 -11.88
N ILE A 198 1.89 1.18 -11.88
CA ILE A 198 1.00 0.02 -11.99
C ILE A 198 0.02 -0.05 -10.80
N LEU A 199 0.46 0.28 -9.58
CA LEU A 199 -0.31 0.13 -8.34
C LEU A 199 -1.16 1.35 -7.93
N GLU A 200 -1.10 2.47 -8.66
CA GLU A 200 -1.86 3.69 -8.34
C GLU A 200 -3.38 3.47 -8.30
N ASP A 201 -3.91 2.64 -9.21
CA ASP A 201 -5.32 2.24 -9.25
C ASP A 201 -5.43 0.70 -9.13
N PRO A 202 -5.39 0.18 -7.88
CA PRO A 202 -5.25 -1.24 -7.62
C PRO A 202 -6.55 -2.04 -7.83
N GLU A 203 -7.68 -1.37 -8.10
CA GLU A 203 -8.94 -2.04 -8.42
C GLU A 203 -8.93 -2.60 -9.85
N GLY A 204 -7.89 -2.29 -10.63
CA GLY A 204 -7.62 -2.98 -11.89
C GLY A 204 -8.65 -2.61 -12.96
N ALA A 205 -9.10 -1.35 -12.99
CA ALA A 205 -9.90 -0.87 -14.10
C ALA A 205 -9.13 -1.08 -15.41
N LEU A 206 -9.80 -1.59 -16.44
CA LEU A 206 -9.17 -1.86 -17.74
C LEU A 206 -8.55 -0.59 -18.34
N GLY A 207 -9.20 0.56 -18.17
CA GLY A 207 -8.68 1.85 -18.60
C GLY A 207 -7.33 2.21 -17.97
N HIS A 208 -7.12 1.89 -16.69
CA HIS A 208 -5.82 2.06 -16.02
C HIS A 208 -4.76 1.16 -16.64
N VAL A 209 -5.06 -0.13 -16.81
CA VAL A 209 -4.12 -1.08 -17.45
C VAL A 209 -3.71 -0.63 -18.85
N LEU A 210 -4.67 -0.20 -19.68
CA LEU A 210 -4.38 0.30 -21.03
C LEU A 210 -3.56 1.60 -21.02
N THR A 211 -3.82 2.47 -20.03
CA THR A 211 -3.07 3.72 -19.86
C THR A 211 -1.62 3.44 -19.44
N VAL A 212 -1.41 2.59 -18.44
CA VAL A 212 -0.06 2.21 -17.99
C VAL A 212 0.70 1.46 -19.09
N ALA A 213 0.02 0.59 -19.84
CA ALA A 213 0.60 -0.06 -21.01
C ALA A 213 1.09 0.95 -22.06
N GLN A 214 0.28 1.99 -22.35
CA GLN A 214 0.67 3.07 -23.27
C GLN A 214 1.90 3.85 -22.77
N GLU A 215 1.90 4.25 -21.50
CA GLU A 215 2.97 5.07 -20.92
C GLU A 215 4.30 4.31 -20.81
N THR A 216 4.23 3.01 -20.49
CA THR A 216 5.42 2.16 -20.31
C THR A 216 5.88 1.46 -21.59
N GLY A 217 5.07 1.50 -22.66
CA GLY A 217 5.32 0.74 -23.89
C GLY A 217 5.21 -0.78 -23.73
N ARG A 218 4.65 -1.28 -22.62
CA ARG A 218 4.43 -2.70 -22.35
C ARG A 218 3.11 -3.16 -22.94
N ARG A 219 2.93 -4.47 -23.13
CA ARG A 219 1.62 -5.00 -23.53
C ARG A 219 0.66 -4.97 -22.33
N PRO A 220 -0.64 -4.75 -22.53
CA PRO A 220 -1.63 -4.81 -21.45
C PRO A 220 -1.58 -6.13 -20.66
N ALA A 221 -1.37 -7.27 -21.34
CA ALA A 221 -1.19 -8.57 -20.70
C ALA A 221 0.01 -8.62 -19.73
N ASP A 222 1.13 -7.95 -20.07
CA ASP A 222 2.31 -7.88 -19.22
C ASP A 222 2.03 -7.04 -17.95
N ILE A 223 1.17 -6.02 -18.04
CA ILE A 223 0.73 -5.21 -16.89
C ILE A 223 -0.18 -6.04 -15.97
N VAL A 224 -1.13 -6.81 -16.52
CA VAL A 224 -1.99 -7.71 -15.73
C VAL A 224 -1.19 -8.81 -15.06
N ALA A 225 -0.22 -9.41 -15.76
CA ALA A 225 0.69 -10.37 -15.18
C ALA A 225 1.49 -9.75 -14.03
N ARG A 226 1.94 -8.50 -14.19
CA ARG A 226 2.66 -7.79 -13.13
C ARG A 226 1.78 -7.46 -11.93
N LEU A 227 0.55 -6.97 -12.13
CA LEU A 227 -0.44 -6.78 -11.06
C LEU A 227 -0.68 -8.07 -10.27
N SER A 228 -0.69 -9.20 -10.96
CA SER A 228 -0.86 -10.52 -10.37
C SER A 228 0.29 -10.93 -9.46
N GLU A 229 1.52 -10.75 -9.94
CA GLU A 229 2.74 -10.99 -9.16
C GLU A 229 2.80 -10.07 -7.92
N LEU A 230 2.31 -8.83 -8.06
CA LEU A 230 2.19 -7.87 -6.97
C LEU A 230 0.97 -8.10 -6.07
N GLY A 231 0.16 -9.15 -6.28
CA GLY A 231 -1.01 -9.48 -5.46
C GLY A 231 -2.10 -8.41 -5.48
N ALA A 232 -2.20 -7.62 -6.56
CA ALA A 232 -3.28 -6.67 -6.80
C ALA A 232 -4.45 -7.34 -7.56
N SER A 233 -5.62 -6.71 -7.49
CA SER A 233 -6.81 -7.18 -8.21
C SER A 233 -6.57 -7.08 -9.71
N ARG A 234 -7.06 -8.07 -10.46
CA ARG A 234 -6.95 -8.10 -11.91
C ARG A 234 -8.19 -7.46 -12.53
N PRO A 235 -8.04 -6.72 -13.64
CA PRO A 235 -9.16 -6.53 -14.55
C PRO A 235 -9.68 -7.88 -15.03
N GLY A 236 -10.86 -7.87 -15.63
CA GLY A 236 -11.37 -9.01 -16.39
C GLY A 236 -10.55 -9.28 -17.66
N THR A 237 -11.25 -9.54 -18.76
CA THR A 237 -10.62 -9.72 -20.07
C THR A 237 -9.90 -8.45 -20.49
N VAL A 238 -8.64 -8.59 -20.92
CA VAL A 238 -7.85 -7.50 -21.47
C VAL A 238 -7.53 -7.85 -22.92
N PRO A 239 -7.91 -7.02 -23.89
CA PRO A 239 -7.63 -7.31 -25.29
C PRO A 239 -6.13 -7.17 -25.58
N ASP A 240 -5.62 -8.04 -26.45
CA ASP A 240 -4.24 -7.96 -26.93
C ASP A 240 -4.01 -6.76 -27.87
N VAL A 241 -5.05 -6.39 -28.62
CA VAL A 241 -5.03 -5.25 -29.56
C VAL A 241 -5.91 -4.13 -29.03
N ARG A 242 -5.26 -3.01 -28.76
CA ARG A 242 -5.91 -1.75 -28.42
C ARG A 242 -6.36 -1.01 -29.69
N GLU A 243 -7.58 -0.51 -29.66
CA GLU A 243 -8.07 0.48 -30.63
C GLU A 243 -7.81 1.91 -30.12
N PRO A 244 -7.64 2.90 -31.03
CA PRO A 244 -7.37 4.29 -30.66
C PRO A 244 -8.38 4.87 -29.66
N ASP A 245 -9.65 4.48 -29.80
CA ASP A 245 -10.78 5.02 -29.03
C ASP A 245 -11.04 4.28 -27.71
N ASP A 246 -10.33 3.19 -27.39
CA ASP A 246 -10.60 2.37 -26.20
C ASP A 246 -10.57 3.18 -24.90
N LEU A 247 -9.57 4.05 -24.74
CA LEU A 247 -9.48 4.89 -23.55
C LEU A 247 -10.63 5.90 -23.49
N VAL A 248 -11.08 6.41 -24.64
CA VAL A 248 -12.19 7.38 -24.72
C VAL A 248 -13.48 6.70 -24.29
N ILE A 249 -13.79 5.52 -24.83
CA ILE A 249 -15.05 4.82 -24.54
C ILE A 249 -15.08 4.22 -23.12
N LEU A 250 -13.92 3.92 -22.53
CA LEU A 250 -13.79 3.45 -21.14
C LEU A 250 -13.80 4.59 -20.12
N SER A 251 -13.58 5.85 -20.52
CA SER A 251 -13.66 7.00 -19.62
C SER A 251 -15.12 7.38 -19.37
N GLU A 252 -15.53 7.59 -18.13
CA GLU A 252 -16.90 8.04 -17.80
C GLU A 252 -17.22 9.41 -18.46
N ASN A 253 -16.21 10.25 -18.59
CA ASN A 253 -16.30 11.58 -19.16
C ASN A 253 -16.05 11.62 -20.67
N LEU A 254 -15.61 10.50 -21.26
CA LEU A 254 -15.24 10.37 -22.67
C LEU A 254 -14.07 11.28 -23.08
N ASP A 255 -13.14 11.54 -22.15
CA ASP A 255 -11.95 12.36 -22.38
C ASP A 255 -10.65 11.53 -22.49
N GLY A 256 -10.77 10.21 -22.47
CA GLY A 256 -9.64 9.29 -22.49
C GLY A 256 -8.88 9.19 -21.18
N ARG A 257 -9.44 9.73 -20.08
CA ARG A 257 -8.82 9.77 -18.75
C ARG A 257 -9.77 9.22 -17.69
N ALA A 258 -9.20 8.89 -16.53
CA ALA A 258 -9.97 8.51 -15.35
C ALA A 258 -10.96 9.61 -14.95
N PRO A 259 -12.11 9.28 -14.33
CA PRO A 259 -12.51 7.94 -13.88
C PRO A 259 -12.88 6.98 -15.04
N TRP A 260 -12.55 5.71 -14.85
CA TRP A 260 -12.83 4.64 -15.80
C TRP A 260 -14.17 3.98 -15.46
N LEU A 261 -14.89 3.48 -16.45
CA LEU A 261 -16.10 2.69 -16.25
C LEU A 261 -15.82 1.52 -15.32
N GLU A 262 -16.62 1.40 -14.27
CA GLU A 262 -16.64 0.22 -13.43
C GLU A 262 -17.32 -0.96 -14.16
N ARG A 263 -16.84 -2.17 -13.86
CA ARG A 263 -17.45 -3.38 -14.41
C ARG A 263 -18.74 -3.69 -13.65
N ASN A 264 -19.89 -3.43 -14.27
CA ASN A 264 -21.19 -3.78 -13.72
C ASN A 264 -21.74 -5.08 -14.33
N ASN A 265 -21.66 -6.18 -13.59
CA ASN A 265 -22.14 -7.48 -14.06
C ASN A 265 -23.66 -7.70 -13.85
N VAL A 266 -24.38 -6.71 -13.31
CA VAL A 266 -25.82 -6.84 -13.00
C VAL A 266 -26.67 -6.08 -14.00
N VAL A 267 -26.40 -4.78 -14.20
CA VAL A 267 -27.20 -3.92 -15.10
C VAL A 267 -26.49 -3.59 -16.41
N GLY A 268 -25.19 -3.89 -16.51
CA GLY A 268 -24.37 -3.54 -17.67
C GLY A 268 -24.10 -2.05 -17.81
N VAL A 269 -23.54 -1.67 -18.95
CA VAL A 269 -23.29 -0.27 -19.35
C VAL A 269 -24.62 0.42 -19.68
N ARG A 270 -24.75 1.68 -19.26
CA ARG A 270 -25.93 2.49 -19.61
C ARG A 270 -25.91 2.83 -21.10
N LEU A 271 -27.04 2.66 -21.79
CA LEU A 271 -27.20 3.06 -23.20
C LEU A 271 -26.84 4.54 -23.44
N HIS A 272 -27.12 5.40 -22.45
CA HIS A 272 -26.69 6.80 -22.44
C HIS A 272 -25.19 6.97 -22.71
N HIS A 273 -24.34 6.14 -22.09
CA HIS A 273 -22.89 6.19 -22.27
C HIS A 273 -22.50 5.80 -23.70
N ILE A 274 -23.12 4.75 -24.24
CA ILE A 274 -22.87 4.25 -25.59
C ILE A 274 -23.19 5.32 -26.64
N LEU A 275 -24.33 6.01 -26.50
CA LEU A 275 -24.71 7.08 -27.44
C LEU A 275 -23.75 8.27 -27.36
N ARG A 276 -23.36 8.69 -26.14
CA ARG A 276 -22.37 9.76 -25.97
C ARG A 276 -21.01 9.37 -26.56
N ALA A 277 -20.56 8.15 -26.31
CA ALA A 277 -19.32 7.61 -26.84
C ALA A 277 -19.32 7.54 -28.37
N ALA A 278 -20.43 7.12 -28.97
CA ALA A 278 -20.61 7.10 -30.43
C ALA A 278 -20.44 8.51 -31.05
N LEU A 279 -21.02 9.55 -30.44
CA LEU A 279 -20.81 10.93 -30.89
C LEU A 279 -19.37 11.40 -30.70
N ALA A 280 -18.75 11.10 -29.55
CA ALA A 280 -17.39 11.52 -29.24
C ALA A 280 -16.34 10.90 -30.18
N THR A 281 -16.54 9.64 -30.57
CA THR A 281 -15.62 8.86 -31.41
C THR A 281 -16.00 8.88 -32.89
N ARG A 282 -17.19 9.39 -33.24
CA ARG A 282 -17.78 9.34 -34.60
C ARG A 282 -17.95 7.91 -35.13
N ARG A 283 -18.24 6.95 -34.25
CA ARG A 283 -18.57 5.56 -34.58
C ARG A 283 -20.08 5.31 -34.43
N SER A 284 -20.58 4.18 -34.94
CA SER A 284 -21.99 3.83 -34.72
C SER A 284 -22.20 3.34 -33.27
N PRO A 285 -23.39 3.53 -32.69
CA PRO A 285 -23.70 2.97 -31.36
C PRO A 285 -23.50 1.45 -31.26
N ALA A 286 -23.75 0.72 -32.36
CA ALA A 286 -23.53 -0.72 -32.43
C ALA A 286 -22.03 -1.07 -32.30
N ASP A 287 -21.16 -0.37 -33.03
CA ASP A 287 -19.70 -0.58 -32.95
C ASP A 287 -19.17 -0.30 -31.54
N ILE A 288 -19.71 0.73 -30.86
CA ILE A 288 -19.33 1.05 -29.50
C ILE A 288 -19.78 -0.04 -28.52
N ALA A 289 -21.01 -0.53 -28.66
CA ALA A 289 -21.53 -1.61 -27.82
C ALA A 289 -20.71 -2.89 -27.98
N GLU A 290 -20.40 -3.29 -29.21
CA GLU A 290 -19.55 -4.45 -29.52
C GLU A 290 -18.13 -4.30 -28.96
N ARG A 291 -17.53 -3.11 -29.12
CA ARG A 291 -16.19 -2.86 -28.60
C ARG A 291 -16.17 -2.88 -27.07
N LEU A 292 -17.15 -2.27 -26.41
CA LEU A 292 -17.26 -2.31 -24.95
C LEU A 292 -17.48 -3.76 -24.45
N ASP A 293 -18.27 -4.57 -25.15
CA ASP A 293 -18.46 -5.98 -24.80
C ASP A 293 -17.14 -6.77 -24.88
N THR A 294 -16.35 -6.54 -25.93
CA THR A 294 -14.99 -7.11 -26.07
C THR A 294 -14.07 -6.68 -24.92
N LEU A 295 -14.26 -5.45 -24.41
CA LEU A 295 -13.56 -4.89 -23.25
C LEU A 295 -14.15 -5.37 -21.90
N GLY A 296 -15.14 -6.26 -21.90
CA GLY A 296 -15.78 -6.82 -20.71
C GLY A 296 -16.89 -5.96 -20.10
N HIS A 297 -17.34 -4.94 -20.84
CA HIS A 297 -18.40 -4.01 -20.49
C HIS A 297 -19.63 -4.26 -21.37
N TRP A 298 -20.49 -5.17 -20.93
CA TRP A 298 -21.68 -5.58 -21.67
C TRP A 298 -22.83 -4.56 -21.58
N LEU A 299 -23.65 -4.49 -22.62
CA LEU A 299 -24.94 -3.78 -22.61
C LEU A 299 -26.07 -4.78 -22.33
N HIS A 300 -27.06 -4.38 -21.54
CA HIS A 300 -28.20 -5.23 -21.22
C HIS A 300 -28.98 -5.70 -22.46
N GLU A 301 -29.39 -6.97 -22.51
CA GLU A 301 -30.05 -7.59 -23.68
C GLU A 301 -31.36 -6.90 -24.10
N ASN A 302 -32.11 -6.35 -23.14
CA ASN A 302 -33.31 -5.56 -23.40
C ASN A 302 -33.04 -4.22 -24.10
N ALA A 303 -31.80 -3.72 -24.09
CA ALA A 303 -31.49 -2.43 -24.67
C ALA A 303 -31.52 -2.50 -26.19
N ASN A 304 -32.30 -1.63 -26.82
CA ASN A 304 -32.34 -1.51 -28.27
C ASN A 304 -31.38 -0.41 -28.71
N VAL A 305 -30.25 -0.81 -29.29
CA VAL A 305 -29.23 0.11 -29.78
C VAL A 305 -29.72 0.78 -31.08
N PRO A 306 -29.89 2.13 -31.10
CA PRO A 306 -30.30 2.81 -32.32
C PRO A 306 -29.18 2.81 -33.36
N ALA A 307 -29.54 2.87 -34.64
CA ALA A 307 -28.57 2.88 -35.75
C ALA A 307 -27.65 4.13 -35.73
N THR A 308 -28.14 5.25 -35.18
CA THR A 308 -27.37 6.50 -35.04
C THR A 308 -27.55 7.04 -33.63
N ALA A 309 -26.50 7.72 -33.12
CA ALA A 309 -26.59 8.43 -31.86
C ALA A 309 -27.25 9.79 -32.10
N ASP A 310 -28.36 10.03 -31.39
CA ASP A 310 -29.05 11.31 -31.40
C ASP A 310 -28.83 12.04 -30.07
N GLU A 311 -28.49 13.33 -30.13
CA GLU A 311 -28.38 14.19 -28.95
C GLU A 311 -29.69 14.25 -28.16
N GLU A 312 -30.80 14.13 -28.86
CA GLU A 312 -32.14 14.18 -28.31
C GLU A 312 -32.43 12.96 -27.41
N ASP A 313 -31.94 11.78 -27.80
CA ASP A 313 -31.96 10.58 -26.95
C ASP A 313 -30.97 10.65 -25.80
N ILE A 314 -29.79 11.22 -26.01
CA ILE A 314 -28.82 11.43 -24.93
C ILE A 314 -29.42 12.33 -23.85
N ARG A 315 -30.07 13.44 -24.24
CA ARG A 315 -30.77 14.34 -23.32
C ARG A 315 -31.90 13.63 -22.57
N LEU A 316 -32.65 12.76 -23.25
CA LEU A 316 -33.69 11.95 -22.61
C LEU A 316 -33.11 10.93 -21.62
N LEU A 317 -32.11 10.16 -22.02
CA LEU A 317 -31.53 9.12 -21.16
C LEU A 317 -30.79 9.70 -19.96
N ALA A 318 -30.31 10.95 -20.04
CA ALA A 318 -29.76 11.68 -18.91
C ALA A 318 -30.78 11.99 -17.81
N THR A 319 -32.09 11.93 -18.10
CA THR A 319 -33.16 12.17 -17.11
C THR A 319 -33.72 10.88 -16.50
N VAL A 320 -33.28 9.71 -16.98
CA VAL A 320 -33.75 8.40 -16.55
C VAL A 320 -32.65 7.71 -15.72
N ASP A 321 -32.85 7.64 -14.41
CA ASP A 321 -31.93 6.97 -13.49
C ASP A 321 -32.33 5.50 -13.21
N ARG A 322 -32.98 4.87 -14.20
CA ARG A 322 -33.48 3.49 -14.11
C ARG A 322 -32.65 2.57 -14.99
N SER A 323 -32.43 1.35 -14.51
CA SER A 323 -31.84 0.28 -15.31
C SER A 323 -32.90 -0.39 -16.18
N PHE A 324 -32.47 -1.21 -17.14
CA PHE A 324 -33.38 -2.02 -17.97
C PHE A 324 -34.10 -3.13 -17.19
N LEU A 325 -33.70 -3.38 -15.94
CA LEU A 325 -34.38 -4.30 -15.02
C LEU A 325 -35.52 -3.63 -14.26
N ASP A 326 -35.49 -2.30 -14.18
CA ASP A 326 -36.47 -1.51 -13.44
C ASP A 326 -37.63 -1.09 -14.36
N GLY A 327 -38.84 -1.07 -13.80
CA GLY A 327 -39.97 -0.43 -14.47
C GLY A 327 -39.80 1.09 -14.50
N VAL A 328 -40.00 1.70 -15.67
CA VAL A 328 -40.11 3.15 -15.81
C VAL A 328 -41.55 3.56 -15.53
N HIS A 329 -41.83 3.94 -14.28
CA HIS A 329 -43.15 4.40 -13.86
C HIS A 329 -43.49 5.80 -14.39
N LEU A 330 -44.78 6.16 -14.34
CA LEU A 330 -45.34 7.42 -14.84
C LEU A 330 -44.58 8.66 -14.36
N GLU A 331 -44.17 8.70 -13.09
CA GLU A 331 -43.43 9.85 -12.55
C GLU A 331 -42.09 10.11 -13.28
N HIS A 332 -41.42 9.05 -13.76
CA HIS A 332 -40.17 9.17 -14.51
C HIS A 332 -40.42 9.73 -15.92
N VAL A 333 -41.52 9.30 -16.54
CA VAL A 333 -41.95 9.79 -17.87
C VAL A 333 -42.31 11.27 -17.78
N LEU A 334 -43.11 11.67 -16.79
CA LEU A 334 -43.48 13.08 -16.57
C LEU A 334 -42.27 13.96 -16.24
N HIS A 335 -41.35 13.45 -15.40
CA HIS A 335 -40.10 14.14 -15.08
C HIS A 335 -39.26 14.38 -16.33
N SER A 336 -39.08 13.34 -17.15
CA SER A 336 -38.30 13.39 -18.39
C SER A 336 -38.94 14.32 -19.43
N ALA A 337 -40.28 14.27 -19.57
CA ALA A 337 -41.04 15.15 -20.46
C ALA A 337 -40.84 16.63 -20.08
N SER A 338 -40.94 16.95 -18.78
CA SER A 338 -40.71 18.29 -18.26
C SER A 338 -39.29 18.81 -18.56
N ARG A 339 -38.27 17.96 -18.39
CA ARG A 339 -36.87 18.34 -18.60
C ARG A 339 -36.45 18.42 -20.06
N THR A 340 -37.08 17.65 -20.94
CA THR A 340 -36.75 17.59 -22.37
C THR A 340 -37.67 18.45 -23.23
N GLY A 341 -38.79 18.94 -22.69
CA GLY A 341 -39.82 19.68 -23.43
C GLY A 341 -40.66 18.81 -24.37
N ARG A 342 -40.54 17.49 -24.28
CA ARG A 342 -41.33 16.51 -25.06
C ARG A 342 -42.69 16.26 -24.43
N SER A 343 -43.62 15.67 -25.17
CA SER A 343 -44.85 15.15 -24.56
C SER A 343 -44.54 13.88 -23.75
N PRO A 344 -45.29 13.58 -22.69
CA PRO A 344 -45.18 12.28 -22.02
C PRO A 344 -45.36 11.09 -22.96
N ALA A 345 -46.25 11.19 -23.96
CA ALA A 345 -46.41 10.17 -24.99
C ALA A 345 -45.14 9.97 -25.84
N ASP A 346 -44.53 11.06 -26.30
CA ASP A 346 -43.26 11.03 -27.06
C ASP A 346 -42.14 10.39 -26.23
N VAL A 347 -42.04 10.75 -24.95
CA VAL A 347 -41.06 10.17 -24.01
C VAL A 347 -41.31 8.68 -23.83
N ALA A 348 -42.55 8.27 -23.56
CA ALA A 348 -42.90 6.88 -23.35
C ALA A 348 -42.60 6.04 -24.60
N ALA A 349 -43.03 6.51 -25.77
CA ALA A 349 -42.76 5.84 -27.05
C ALA A 349 -41.25 5.71 -27.31
N ARG A 350 -40.47 6.76 -27.03
CA ARG A 350 -39.02 6.71 -27.25
C ARG A 350 -38.31 5.79 -26.26
N LEU A 351 -38.66 5.81 -24.98
CA LEU A 351 -38.08 4.91 -23.98
C LEU A 351 -38.40 3.44 -24.30
N THR A 352 -39.64 3.14 -24.71
CA THR A 352 -40.01 1.80 -25.19
C THR A 352 -39.19 1.40 -26.42
N ALA A 353 -39.03 2.29 -27.40
CA ALA A 353 -38.21 2.02 -28.58
C ALA A 353 -36.73 1.74 -28.24
N LEU A 354 -36.21 2.37 -27.18
CA LEU A 354 -34.86 2.14 -26.65
C LEU A 354 -34.75 0.90 -25.73
N GLY A 355 -35.86 0.22 -25.45
CA GLY A 355 -35.90 -1.05 -24.71
C GLY A 355 -36.28 -0.96 -23.24
N TYR A 356 -36.70 0.20 -22.75
CA TYR A 356 -37.18 0.35 -21.37
C TYR A 356 -38.59 -0.23 -21.20
N ARG A 357 -38.84 -0.86 -20.05
CA ARG A 357 -40.16 -1.40 -19.69
C ARG A 357 -41.01 -0.32 -19.04
N LEU A 358 -42.15 0.01 -19.64
CA LEU A 358 -43.16 0.91 -19.08
C LEU A 358 -44.41 0.09 -18.68
N PRO A 359 -45.25 0.56 -17.74
CA PRO A 359 -46.53 -0.08 -17.42
C PRO A 359 -47.52 0.03 -18.59
N ASP A 360 -48.14 -1.08 -18.98
CA ASP A 360 -49.10 -1.16 -20.09
C ASP A 360 -50.45 -0.46 -19.80
N GLU A 361 -50.74 -0.19 -18.54
CA GLU A 361 -52.04 0.30 -18.06
C GLU A 361 -52.13 1.83 -17.98
N VAL A 362 -51.09 2.55 -18.41
CA VAL A 362 -50.98 4.01 -18.28
C VAL A 362 -51.13 4.68 -19.65
N ASP A 363 -52.15 5.53 -19.79
CA ASP A 363 -52.30 6.40 -20.95
C ASP A 363 -51.45 7.67 -20.76
N TYR A 364 -50.55 7.95 -21.71
CA TYR A 364 -49.61 9.07 -21.63
C TYR A 364 -50.11 10.25 -22.47
N PRO A 365 -50.21 11.47 -21.90
CA PRO A 365 -50.73 12.60 -22.64
C PRO A 365 -49.80 13.07 -23.76
N GLU A 366 -50.40 13.48 -24.87
CA GLU A 366 -49.71 14.10 -26.03
C GLU A 366 -49.36 15.58 -25.79
N VAL A 367 -49.88 16.18 -24.71
CA VAL A 367 -49.72 17.60 -24.43
C VAL A 367 -48.34 17.87 -23.84
N ARG A 368 -47.58 18.76 -24.47
CA ARG A 368 -46.30 19.25 -23.95
C ARG A 368 -46.53 20.13 -22.73
N GLY A 369 -45.79 19.89 -21.65
CA GLY A 369 -45.79 20.78 -20.49
C GLY A 369 -45.27 22.17 -20.87
N ALA A 370 -45.92 23.23 -20.39
CA ALA A 370 -45.42 24.58 -20.59
C ALA A 370 -44.04 24.72 -19.91
N VAL A 371 -42.98 24.90 -20.69
CA VAL A 371 -41.63 25.14 -20.18
C VAL A 371 -41.67 26.47 -19.43
N ARG A 372 -41.60 26.44 -18.10
CA ARG A 372 -41.34 27.66 -17.33
C ARG A 372 -39.88 28.05 -17.62
N GLY A 373 -39.73 29.16 -18.33
CA GLY A 373 -38.44 29.74 -18.72
C GLY A 373 -37.61 30.22 -17.55
#